data_AF-A0AAX2IG13-F1
#
_entry.id   AF-A0AAX2IG13-F1
#
_cell.length_a   1.000
_cell.length_b   1.000
_cell.length_c   1.000
_cell.angle_alpha   90.00
_cell.angle_beta   90.00
_cell.angle_gamma   90.00
#
_symmetry.space_group_name_H-M   'P 1'
#
loop_
_entity.id
_entity.type
_entity.pdbx_description
1 polymer ?
#
loop_
_entity_poly.entity_id
_entity_poly.type
_entity_poly.pdbx_seq_one_letter_code
_entity_poly.pdbx_strand_id
1 'polypeptide(L)'
;MFLLFSFIIISCQKKEIRTKVIKNTGDIEEMFRLKNYKQEVKLMINDSINRITATNGHFILTGDFNTKTNTRTGIWSLKNKVDSKEIQIDYIVLGKNNVFENQIIFKEHGKIDSSNSKFYLVENKTLQGLSYKFFSPEMKNEISKEAKVIYTIYRNRKEIKIDSVVYKNVKEGKYFADVKYDFKKGDHISGYFSEIVTARDPRIKDSLLLGNNSIYFIEKFE
;
A
#
# COMPACT_ATOMS: atom_id res chain seq x y z
N MET A 1 -41.39 -2.86 -61.35
CA MET A 1 -41.13 -3.71 -60.17
C MET A 1 -39.89 -3.15 -59.47
N PHE A 2 -40.09 -2.20 -58.56
CA PHE A 2 -39.00 -1.48 -57.90
C PHE A 2 -38.80 -2.05 -56.49
N LEU A 3 -37.59 -2.57 -56.24
CA LEU A 3 -37.13 -2.99 -54.92
C LEU A 3 -37.01 -1.77 -54.00
N LEU A 4 -37.62 -1.85 -52.82
CA LEU A 4 -37.32 -0.98 -51.69
C LEU A 4 -36.96 -1.86 -50.49
N PHE A 5 -35.67 -2.17 -50.40
CA PHE A 5 -35.06 -2.85 -49.27
C PHE A 5 -34.90 -1.83 -48.13
N SER A 6 -35.79 -1.90 -47.15
CA SER A 6 -35.75 -1.02 -45.98
C SER A 6 -34.62 -1.45 -45.06
N PHE A 7 -33.48 -0.75 -45.12
CA PHE A 7 -32.38 -0.89 -44.17
C PHE A 7 -32.80 -0.30 -42.83
N ILE A 8 -33.25 -1.16 -41.92
CA ILE A 8 -33.43 -0.80 -40.50
C ILE A 8 -32.02 -0.73 -39.90
N ILE A 9 -31.47 0.47 -39.84
CA ILE A 9 -30.21 0.74 -39.13
C ILE A 9 -30.54 0.72 -37.64
N ILE A 10 -30.43 -0.45 -37.01
CA ILE A 10 -30.46 -0.58 -35.55
C ILE A 10 -29.17 0.05 -35.03
N SER A 11 -29.20 1.36 -34.81
CA SER A 11 -28.15 2.08 -34.10
C SER A 11 -28.22 1.67 -32.63
N CYS A 12 -27.46 0.63 -32.30
CA CYS A 12 -27.19 0.25 -30.93
C CYS A 12 -26.31 1.36 -30.34
N GLN A 13 -26.94 2.37 -29.72
CA GLN A 13 -26.20 3.37 -28.95
C GLN A 13 -25.52 2.63 -27.80
N LYS A 14 -24.23 2.34 -27.99
CA LYS A 14 -23.36 1.80 -26.95
C LYS A 14 -23.32 2.87 -25.86
N LYS A 15 -24.12 2.65 -24.82
CA LYS A 15 -24.24 3.54 -23.65
C LYS A 15 -22.82 3.88 -23.21
N GLU A 16 -22.47 5.16 -23.25
CA GLU A 16 -21.14 5.62 -22.83
C GLU A 16 -21.01 5.30 -21.34
N ILE A 17 -20.32 4.20 -21.05
CA ILE A 17 -20.05 3.78 -19.68
C ILE A 17 -19.04 4.80 -19.15
N ARG A 18 -19.52 5.76 -18.37
CA ARG A 18 -18.66 6.67 -17.60
C ARG A 18 -17.73 5.80 -16.76
N THR A 19 -16.50 5.64 -17.21
CA THR A 19 -15.44 4.94 -16.50
C THR A 19 -15.32 5.59 -15.14
N LYS A 20 -15.63 4.86 -14.06
CA LYS A 20 -15.23 5.25 -12.72
C LYS A 20 -13.71 5.14 -12.69
N VAL A 21 -13.04 6.20 -13.11
CA VAL A 21 -11.59 6.35 -12.93
C VAL A 21 -11.34 6.43 -11.43
N ILE A 22 -10.29 5.80 -10.92
CA ILE A 22 -9.84 6.05 -9.55
C ILE A 22 -9.31 7.49 -9.53
N LYS A 23 -10.15 8.41 -9.02
CA LYS A 23 -9.92 9.87 -9.12
C LYS A 23 -9.23 10.46 -7.88
N ASN A 24 -9.40 9.87 -6.70
CA ASN A 24 -8.74 10.34 -5.48
C ASN A 24 -8.55 9.20 -4.47
N THR A 25 -7.82 9.50 -3.39
CA THR A 25 -7.53 8.60 -2.27
C THR A 25 -8.66 8.49 -1.24
N GLY A 26 -9.66 9.39 -1.28
CA GLY A 26 -10.77 9.44 -0.32
C GLY A 26 -11.75 8.28 -0.43
N ASP A 27 -11.83 7.63 -1.60
CA ASP A 27 -12.72 6.48 -1.84
C ASP A 27 -12.02 5.11 -1.68
N ILE A 28 -10.71 5.08 -1.38
CA ILE A 28 -9.91 3.84 -1.34
C ILE A 28 -10.48 2.84 -0.32
N GLU A 29 -10.82 3.31 0.88
CA GLU A 29 -11.34 2.43 1.93
C GLU A 29 -12.64 1.74 1.47
N GLU A 30 -13.52 2.47 0.78
CA GLU A 30 -14.75 1.91 0.23
C GLU A 30 -14.45 0.89 -0.87
N MET A 31 -13.50 1.18 -1.76
CA MET A 31 -13.14 0.28 -2.85
C MET A 31 -12.51 -1.03 -2.37
N PHE A 32 -11.87 -1.06 -1.20
CA PHE A 32 -11.32 -2.30 -0.65
C PHE A 32 -12.36 -3.12 0.13
N ARG A 33 -13.56 -2.59 0.44
CA ARG A 33 -14.63 -3.32 1.16
C ARG A 33 -15.23 -4.45 0.32
N LEU A 34 -14.99 -5.71 0.74
CA LEU A 34 -15.47 -6.91 0.05
C LEU A 34 -17.00 -6.94 -0.17
N LYS A 35 -17.78 -6.40 0.77
CA LYS A 35 -19.25 -6.29 0.65
C LYS A 35 -19.72 -5.53 -0.59
N ASN A 36 -18.86 -4.72 -1.19
CA ASN A 36 -19.16 -3.94 -2.40
C ASN A 36 -18.97 -4.76 -3.68
N TYR A 37 -18.54 -6.03 -3.60
CA TYR A 37 -18.27 -6.88 -4.74
C TYR A 37 -19.34 -7.95 -4.88
N LYS A 38 -19.83 -8.15 -6.11
CA LYS A 38 -20.96 -9.04 -6.40
C LYS A 38 -20.54 -10.50 -6.62
N GLN A 39 -19.30 -10.70 -7.05
CA GLN A 39 -18.74 -12.02 -7.34
C GLN A 39 -17.45 -12.16 -6.54
N GLU A 40 -17.35 -13.23 -5.77
CA GLU A 40 -16.19 -13.56 -4.94
C GLU A 40 -15.81 -15.02 -5.17
N VAL A 41 -14.55 -15.25 -5.52
CA VAL A 41 -13.94 -16.58 -5.59
C VAL A 41 -12.97 -16.70 -4.43
N LYS A 42 -13.09 -17.78 -3.65
CA LYS A 42 -12.21 -18.10 -2.53
C LYS A 42 -11.40 -19.35 -2.88
N LEU A 43 -10.08 -19.23 -2.79
CA LEU A 43 -9.15 -20.35 -2.93
C LEU A 43 -8.44 -20.55 -1.60
N MET A 44 -8.53 -21.75 -1.01
CA MET A 44 -7.80 -22.07 0.21
C MET A 44 -6.30 -22.19 -0.09
N ILE A 45 -5.49 -21.42 0.62
CA ILE A 45 -4.02 -21.49 0.54
C ILE A 45 -3.47 -22.39 1.64
N ASN A 46 -4.05 -22.30 2.83
CA ASN A 46 -3.84 -23.21 3.97
C ASN A 46 -5.03 -23.11 4.93
N ASP A 47 -5.00 -23.88 6.02
CA ASP A 47 -6.06 -23.98 7.04
C ASP A 47 -6.55 -22.62 7.60
N SER A 48 -5.72 -21.58 7.49
CA SER A 48 -6.02 -20.25 8.06
C SER A 48 -6.09 -19.13 7.03
N ILE A 49 -5.72 -19.36 5.77
CA ILE A 49 -5.62 -18.33 4.75
C ILE A 49 -6.40 -18.73 3.51
N ASN A 50 -7.32 -17.86 3.10
CA ASN A 50 -8.00 -17.91 1.82
C ASN A 50 -7.52 -16.75 0.93
N ARG A 51 -7.14 -17.05 -0.31
CA ARG A 51 -6.98 -16.06 -1.36
C ARG A 51 -8.37 -15.70 -1.90
N ILE A 52 -8.73 -14.44 -1.78
CA ILE A 52 -9.98 -13.89 -2.30
C ILE A 52 -9.69 -13.20 -3.63
N THR A 53 -10.53 -13.45 -4.63
CA THR A 53 -10.63 -12.63 -5.84
C THR A 53 -12.08 -12.20 -6.02
N ALA A 54 -12.31 -10.89 -5.97
CA ALA A 54 -13.63 -10.30 -6.05
C ALA A 54 -13.72 -9.35 -7.25
N THR A 55 -14.89 -9.30 -7.91
CA THR A 55 -15.10 -8.39 -9.05
C THR A 55 -16.35 -7.52 -8.91
N ASN A 56 -16.21 -6.25 -9.31
CA ASN A 56 -17.30 -5.28 -9.35
C ASN A 56 -17.15 -4.39 -10.59
N GLY A 57 -17.94 -4.67 -11.63
CA GLY A 57 -17.81 -3.99 -12.91
C GLY A 57 -16.39 -4.16 -13.49
N HIS A 58 -15.68 -3.04 -13.64
CA HIS A 58 -14.32 -3.01 -14.14
C HIS A 58 -13.25 -3.24 -13.07
N PHE A 59 -13.60 -3.34 -11.79
CA PHE A 59 -12.63 -3.55 -10.73
C PHE A 59 -12.44 -5.03 -10.40
N ILE A 60 -11.18 -5.40 -10.17
CA ILE A 60 -10.77 -6.67 -9.57
C ILE A 60 -10.06 -6.34 -8.26
N LEU A 61 -10.52 -6.95 -7.18
CA LEU A 61 -9.87 -6.90 -5.88
C LEU A 61 -9.35 -8.29 -5.53
N THR A 62 -8.06 -8.42 -5.24
CA THR A 62 -7.44 -9.70 -4.91
C THR A 62 -6.55 -9.57 -3.69
N GLY A 63 -6.59 -10.52 -2.77
CA GLY A 63 -5.70 -10.53 -1.60
C GLY A 63 -5.97 -11.70 -0.66
N ASP A 64 -5.17 -11.80 0.40
CA ASP A 64 -5.29 -12.88 1.39
C ASP A 64 -6.17 -12.49 2.57
N PHE A 65 -7.00 -13.43 2.99
CA PHE A 65 -7.90 -13.30 4.12
C PHE A 65 -7.60 -14.36 5.16
N ASN A 66 -7.32 -13.92 6.38
CA ASN A 66 -7.08 -14.79 7.51
C ASN A 66 -8.41 -15.19 8.14
N THR A 67 -8.77 -16.47 8.02
CA THR A 67 -10.04 -17.02 8.52
C THR A 67 -10.07 -17.14 10.04
N LYS A 68 -8.91 -17.30 10.70
CA LYS A 68 -8.81 -17.38 12.16
C LYS A 68 -9.06 -16.03 12.83
N THR A 69 -8.51 -14.96 12.26
CA THR A 69 -8.67 -13.59 12.78
C THR A 69 -9.81 -12.83 12.12
N ASN A 70 -10.41 -13.39 11.06
CA ASN A 70 -11.45 -12.78 10.24
C ASN A 70 -11.04 -11.41 9.67
N THR A 71 -9.80 -11.31 9.19
CA THR A 71 -9.20 -10.05 8.73
C THR A 71 -8.44 -10.19 7.41
N ARG A 72 -8.32 -9.09 6.67
CA ARG A 72 -7.35 -8.99 5.56
C ARG A 72 -5.92 -9.10 6.09
N THR A 73 -5.04 -9.72 5.33
CA THR A 73 -3.62 -9.83 5.63
C THR A 73 -2.80 -9.77 4.35
N GLY A 74 -1.55 -9.32 4.46
CA GLY A 74 -0.63 -9.18 3.34
C GLY A 74 -1.13 -8.19 2.29
N ILE A 75 -0.60 -8.32 1.08
CA ILE A 75 -0.86 -7.37 0.00
C ILE A 75 -2.21 -7.67 -0.67
N TRP A 76 -3.09 -6.68 -0.63
CA TRP A 76 -4.33 -6.63 -1.40
C TRP A 76 -4.14 -5.70 -2.59
N SER A 77 -4.52 -6.15 -3.78
CA SER A 77 -4.43 -5.40 -5.03
C SER A 77 -5.84 -5.09 -5.54
N LEU A 78 -6.07 -3.81 -5.84
CA LEU A 78 -7.23 -3.30 -6.54
C LEU A 78 -6.79 -2.83 -7.92
N LYS A 79 -7.25 -3.53 -8.96
CA LYS A 79 -6.94 -3.21 -10.35
C LYS A 79 -8.20 -2.84 -11.10
N ASN A 80 -8.13 -1.80 -11.92
CA ASN A 80 -9.15 -1.54 -12.91
C ASN A 80 -8.77 -2.26 -14.22
N LYS A 81 -9.70 -3.03 -14.78
CA LYS A 81 -9.53 -3.83 -16.00
C LYS A 81 -9.36 -2.97 -17.26
N VAL A 82 -9.84 -1.73 -17.24
CA VAL A 82 -9.90 -0.87 -18.42
C VAL A 82 -8.91 0.29 -18.40
N ASP A 83 -8.20 0.49 -17.29
CA ASP A 83 -7.10 1.44 -17.21
C ASP A 83 -5.83 0.74 -16.70
N SER A 84 -4.72 1.48 -16.63
CA SER A 84 -3.44 0.94 -16.21
C SER A 84 -3.19 1.06 -14.69
N LYS A 85 -4.19 1.56 -13.95
CA LYS A 85 -4.08 1.89 -12.52
C LYS A 85 -4.26 0.68 -11.65
N GLU A 86 -3.41 0.62 -10.63
CA GLU A 86 -3.48 -0.36 -9.58
C GLU A 86 -3.17 0.30 -8.24
N ILE A 87 -3.92 -0.06 -7.21
CA ILE A 87 -3.62 0.30 -5.82
C ILE A 87 -3.32 -0.99 -5.07
N GLN A 88 -2.22 -1.01 -4.34
CA GLN A 88 -1.89 -2.12 -3.44
C GLN A 88 -1.86 -1.63 -2.00
N ILE A 89 -2.48 -2.39 -1.09
CA ILE A 89 -2.43 -2.12 0.36
C ILE A 89 -1.90 -3.36 1.07
N ASP A 90 -0.82 -3.20 1.82
CA ASP A 90 -0.27 -4.22 2.70
C ASP A 90 -0.95 -4.14 4.08
N TYR A 91 -1.63 -5.20 4.49
CA TYR A 91 -2.34 -5.30 5.76
C TYR A 91 -1.56 -6.16 6.76
N ILE A 92 -1.17 -5.58 7.90
CA ILE A 92 -0.62 -6.31 9.03
C ILE A 92 -1.72 -6.55 10.07
N VAL A 93 -1.90 -7.81 10.47
CA VAL A 93 -2.84 -8.16 11.55
C VAL A 93 -2.17 -7.90 12.90
N LEU A 94 -2.67 -6.91 13.65
CA LEU A 94 -2.18 -6.57 14.99
C LEU A 94 -2.97 -7.27 16.10
N GLY A 95 -4.12 -7.85 15.77
CA GLY A 95 -4.97 -8.57 16.71
C GLY A 95 -6.29 -8.99 16.07
N LYS A 96 -7.19 -9.56 16.87
CA LYS A 96 -8.53 -9.93 16.40
C LYS A 96 -9.27 -8.69 15.90
N ASN A 97 -9.73 -8.71 14.65
CA ASN A 97 -10.39 -7.59 13.98
C ASN A 97 -9.55 -6.28 13.92
N ASN A 98 -8.25 -6.33 14.17
CA ASN A 98 -7.38 -5.16 14.13
C ASN A 98 -6.32 -5.33 13.02
N VAL A 99 -6.43 -4.51 11.99
CA VAL A 99 -5.51 -4.48 10.86
C VAL A 99 -4.91 -3.10 10.71
N PHE A 100 -3.63 -3.07 10.41
CA PHE A 100 -2.90 -1.85 10.10
C PHE A 100 -2.56 -1.81 8.62
N GLU A 101 -2.87 -0.69 7.96
CA GLU A 101 -2.49 -0.40 6.58
C GLU A 101 -1.02 0.01 6.53
N ASN A 102 -0.17 -0.99 6.39
CA ASN A 102 1.27 -0.84 6.50
C ASN A 102 1.87 -0.09 5.33
N GLN A 103 1.50 -0.47 4.11
CA GLN A 103 1.97 0.15 2.88
C GLN A 103 0.78 0.42 1.97
N ILE A 104 0.82 1.54 1.26
CA ILE A 104 -0.19 1.96 0.28
C ILE A 104 0.57 2.38 -0.98
N ILE A 105 0.48 1.58 -2.04
CA ILE A 105 1.27 1.72 -3.25
C ILE A 105 0.33 2.01 -4.42
N PHE A 106 0.55 3.15 -5.06
CA PHE A 106 -0.12 3.53 -6.31
C PHE A 106 0.77 3.14 -7.48
N LYS A 107 0.16 2.52 -8.49
CA LYS A 107 0.84 2.15 -9.73
C LYS A 107 0.06 2.65 -10.94
N GLU A 108 0.80 3.05 -11.96
CA GLU A 108 0.32 3.40 -13.29
C GLU A 108 1.24 2.72 -14.30
N HIS A 109 0.68 1.99 -15.25
CA HIS A 109 1.41 1.16 -16.22
C HIS A 109 2.43 0.22 -15.57
N GLY A 110 2.07 -0.33 -14.39
CA GLY A 110 2.93 -1.21 -13.59
C GLY A 110 4.09 -0.53 -12.87
N LYS A 111 4.27 0.79 -13.03
CA LYS A 111 5.31 1.57 -12.35
C LYS A 111 4.74 2.19 -11.08
N ILE A 112 5.51 2.16 -10.00
CA ILE A 112 5.11 2.78 -8.73
C ILE A 112 5.22 4.31 -8.83
N ASP A 113 4.15 5.00 -8.47
CA ASP A 113 4.15 6.44 -8.23
C ASP A 113 4.66 6.70 -6.81
N SER A 114 5.98 6.89 -6.67
CA SER A 114 6.60 7.04 -5.35
C SER A 114 6.17 8.31 -4.61
N SER A 115 5.78 9.37 -5.32
CA SER A 115 5.37 10.65 -4.72
C SER A 115 4.04 10.59 -3.99
N ASN A 116 3.16 9.66 -4.39
CA ASN A 116 1.85 9.47 -3.79
C ASN A 116 1.74 8.20 -2.93
N SER A 117 2.79 7.38 -2.89
CA SER A 117 2.80 6.09 -2.21
C SER A 117 3.50 6.15 -0.85
N LYS A 118 3.04 5.29 0.07
CA LYS A 118 3.66 5.01 1.38
C LYS A 118 4.19 3.57 1.38
N PHE A 119 5.50 3.36 1.27
CA PHE A 119 6.08 2.01 1.20
C PHE A 119 7.57 2.00 1.52
N TYR A 120 8.16 0.80 1.64
CA TYR A 120 9.60 0.65 1.76
C TYR A 120 10.17 -0.38 0.78
N LEU A 121 11.45 -0.23 0.48
CA LEU A 121 12.24 -1.20 -0.27
C LEU A 121 13.45 -1.61 0.55
N VAL A 122 13.88 -2.84 0.35
CA VAL A 122 15.14 -3.37 0.88
C VAL A 122 16.10 -3.59 -0.26
N GLU A 123 17.30 -3.07 -0.13
CA GLU A 123 18.38 -3.19 -1.10
C GLU A 123 19.65 -3.68 -0.42
N ASN A 124 20.58 -4.20 -1.21
CA ASN A 124 21.92 -4.59 -0.76
C ASN A 124 21.94 -5.50 0.48
N LYS A 125 20.92 -6.35 0.65
CA LYS A 125 20.80 -7.25 1.79
C LYS A 125 21.86 -8.35 1.70
N THR A 126 22.83 -8.31 2.60
CA THR A 126 23.89 -9.31 2.77
C THR A 126 24.09 -9.61 4.26
N LEU A 127 24.94 -10.57 4.59
CA LEU A 127 25.27 -10.82 5.99
C LEU A 127 26.04 -9.65 6.65
N GLN A 128 26.51 -8.66 5.89
CA GLN A 128 27.20 -7.48 6.42
C GLN A 128 26.28 -6.28 6.65
N GLY A 129 25.03 -6.36 6.19
CA GLY A 129 24.11 -5.25 6.29
C GLY A 129 22.97 -5.28 5.29
N LEU A 130 22.20 -4.21 5.30
CA LEU A 130 21.16 -3.95 4.31
C LEU A 130 20.88 -2.45 4.24
N SER A 131 20.26 -2.01 3.16
CA SER A 131 19.80 -0.63 2.98
C SER A 131 18.28 -0.60 2.88
N TYR A 132 17.64 0.23 3.69
CA TYR A 132 16.21 0.53 3.55
C TYR A 132 16.02 1.85 2.78
N LYS A 133 15.06 1.85 1.86
CA LYS A 133 14.51 3.06 1.26
C LYS A 133 13.04 3.20 1.65
N PHE A 134 12.70 4.21 2.43
CA PHE A 134 11.32 4.53 2.79
C PHE A 134 10.81 5.66 1.91
N PHE A 135 9.56 5.51 1.47
CA PHE A 135 8.84 6.49 0.68
C PHE A 135 7.58 6.88 1.44
N SER A 136 7.36 8.18 1.54
CA SER A 136 6.20 8.78 2.17
C SER A 136 5.59 9.83 1.24
N PRO A 137 4.25 9.93 1.15
CA PRO A 137 3.60 10.89 0.27
C PRO A 137 4.00 12.34 0.57
N GLU A 138 4.14 13.14 -0.48
CA GLU A 138 4.40 14.58 -0.34
C GLU A 138 3.13 15.31 0.12
N MET A 139 3.26 16.19 1.12
CA MET A 139 2.15 17.03 1.58
C MET A 139 2.27 18.44 1.01
N LYS A 140 1.18 18.93 0.40
CA LYS A 140 1.09 20.33 -0.03
C LYS A 140 1.11 21.25 1.18
N ASN A 141 1.74 22.42 1.03
CA ASN A 141 1.88 23.44 2.08
C ASN A 141 2.58 22.93 3.35
N GLU A 142 3.52 21.99 3.20
CA GLU A 142 4.38 21.53 4.28
C GLU A 142 5.18 22.69 4.90
N ILE A 143 5.21 22.73 6.22
CA ILE A 143 5.98 23.68 7.03
C ILE A 143 7.23 23.00 7.57
N SER A 144 7.07 21.80 8.12
CA SER A 144 8.14 21.04 8.75
C SER A 144 7.86 19.55 8.71
N LYS A 145 8.94 18.78 8.71
CA LYS A 145 8.89 17.33 8.63
C LYS A 145 10.04 16.72 9.42
N GLU A 146 9.72 15.75 10.25
CA GLU A 146 10.69 14.92 10.97
C GLU A 146 10.34 13.46 10.73
N ALA A 147 11.36 12.64 10.46
CA ALA A 147 11.20 11.21 10.32
C ALA A 147 12.22 10.45 11.16
N LYS A 148 11.85 9.26 11.60
CA LYS A 148 12.69 8.37 12.37
C LYS A 148 12.50 6.94 11.93
N VAL A 149 13.60 6.22 11.80
CA VAL A 149 13.63 4.76 11.69
C VAL A 149 14.15 4.22 12.99
N ILE A 150 13.41 3.33 13.65
CA ILE A 150 13.87 2.57 14.82
C ILE A 150 13.89 1.11 14.42
N TYR A 151 14.98 0.41 14.73
CA TYR A 151 15.09 -1.02 14.47
C TYR A 151 15.75 -1.77 15.62
N THR A 152 15.40 -3.04 15.71
CA THR A 152 15.97 -4.02 16.63
C THR A 152 16.46 -5.22 15.85
N ILE A 153 17.69 -5.65 16.13
CA ILE A 153 18.29 -6.87 15.60
C ILE A 153 18.15 -7.98 16.64
N TYR A 154 17.68 -9.13 16.19
CA TYR A 154 17.43 -10.30 17.00
C TYR A 154 18.26 -11.49 16.51
N ARG A 155 18.76 -12.28 17.47
CA ARG A 155 19.41 -13.58 17.25
C ARG A 155 18.82 -14.60 18.20
N ASN A 156 18.31 -15.71 17.68
CA ASN A 156 17.67 -16.75 18.50
C ASN A 156 16.58 -16.19 19.43
N ARG A 157 15.75 -15.27 18.92
CA ARG A 157 14.68 -14.55 19.66
C ARG A 157 15.16 -13.63 20.78
N LYS A 158 16.47 -13.39 20.92
CA LYS A 158 17.02 -12.42 21.86
C LYS A 158 17.35 -11.12 21.14
N GLU A 159 17.03 -10.00 21.76
CA GLU A 159 17.45 -8.66 21.31
C GLU A 159 18.97 -8.53 21.46
N ILE A 160 19.63 -8.13 20.37
CA ILE A 160 21.08 -7.97 20.32
C ILE A 160 21.47 -6.50 20.20
N LYS A 161 20.72 -5.74 19.42
CA LYS A 161 20.99 -4.32 19.19
C LYS A 161 19.68 -3.59 18.91
N ILE A 162 19.51 -2.42 19.52
CA ILE A 162 18.49 -1.43 19.16
C ILE A 162 19.23 -0.20 18.66
N ASP A 163 18.74 0.40 17.59
CA ASP A 163 19.35 1.60 17.01
C ASP A 163 18.28 2.47 16.32
N SER A 164 18.67 3.68 15.93
CA SER A 164 17.76 4.55 15.18
C SER A 164 18.47 5.55 14.28
N VAL A 165 17.78 5.96 13.23
CA VAL A 165 18.19 7.04 12.32
C VAL A 165 17.12 8.12 12.33
N VAL A 166 17.53 9.39 12.49
CA VAL A 166 16.62 10.55 12.52
C VAL A 166 16.91 11.46 11.33
N TYR A 167 15.85 11.94 10.68
CA TYR A 167 15.91 12.84 9.54
C TYR A 167 15.09 14.08 9.84
N LYS A 168 15.64 15.26 9.52
CA LYS A 168 14.97 16.55 9.71
C LYS A 168 14.92 17.30 8.40
N ASN A 169 13.76 17.88 8.07
CA ASN A 169 13.54 18.75 6.92
C ASN A 169 13.91 18.12 5.56
N VAL A 170 13.60 16.83 5.37
CA VAL A 170 13.78 16.12 4.10
C VAL A 170 12.71 16.54 3.10
N LYS A 171 13.10 17.00 1.91
CA LYS A 171 12.19 17.63 0.94
C LYS A 171 11.41 16.67 0.03
N GLU A 172 11.91 15.46 -0.19
CA GLU A 172 11.39 14.58 -1.27
C GLU A 172 10.57 13.38 -0.78
N GLY A 173 10.25 13.31 0.53
CA GLY A 173 9.53 12.15 1.10
C GLY A 173 10.27 10.82 0.97
N LYS A 174 11.59 10.84 0.72
CA LYS A 174 12.46 9.67 0.57
C LYS A 174 13.49 9.61 1.68
N TYR A 175 13.63 8.46 2.33
CA TYR A 175 14.52 8.28 3.48
C TYR A 175 15.36 7.03 3.31
N PHE A 176 16.65 7.14 3.61
CA PHE A 176 17.63 6.08 3.38
C PHE A 176 18.28 5.69 4.69
N ALA A 177 18.05 4.46 5.15
CA ALA A 177 18.67 3.93 6.37
C ALA A 177 19.59 2.76 6.01
N ASP A 178 20.90 2.97 6.16
CA ASP A 178 21.89 1.90 6.01
C ASP A 178 22.14 1.22 7.36
N VAL A 179 21.87 -0.08 7.44
CA VAL A 179 22.13 -0.89 8.62
C VAL A 179 23.38 -1.71 8.37
N LYS A 180 24.49 -1.33 9.01
CA LYS A 180 25.75 -2.09 9.00
C LYS A 180 25.82 -2.97 10.24
N TYR A 181 25.79 -4.29 10.04
CA TYR A 181 25.86 -5.28 11.11
C TYR A 181 26.28 -6.64 10.56
N ASP A 182 27.09 -7.38 11.32
CA ASP A 182 27.50 -8.75 10.97
C ASP A 182 26.39 -9.76 11.37
N PHE A 183 25.40 -9.85 10.49
CA PHE A 183 24.29 -10.79 10.59
C PHE A 183 24.78 -12.23 10.43
N LYS A 184 24.12 -13.13 11.15
CA LYS A 184 24.27 -14.58 10.99
C LYS A 184 22.99 -15.15 10.41
N LYS A 185 23.10 -16.27 9.72
CA LYS A 185 21.95 -17.07 9.31
C LYS A 185 21.04 -17.36 10.51
N GLY A 186 19.75 -17.07 10.37
CA GLY A 186 18.74 -17.13 11.42
C GLY A 186 18.51 -15.82 12.19
N ASP A 187 19.36 -14.80 12.00
CA ASP A 187 19.10 -13.46 12.54
C ASP A 187 17.90 -12.82 11.82
N HIS A 188 17.25 -11.89 12.50
CA HIS A 188 16.27 -11.01 11.86
C HIS A 188 16.36 -9.60 12.43
N ILE A 189 15.92 -8.65 11.63
CA ILE A 189 15.77 -7.25 12.00
C ILE A 189 14.31 -6.87 11.83
N SER A 190 13.75 -6.15 12.79
CA SER A 190 12.42 -5.58 12.68
C SER A 190 12.40 -4.17 13.24
N GLY A 191 11.43 -3.38 12.82
CA GLY A 191 11.37 -2.00 13.21
C GLY A 191 10.20 -1.26 12.60
N TYR A 192 10.23 0.05 12.76
CA TYR A 192 9.29 0.95 12.11
C TYR A 192 9.96 2.26 11.68
N PHE A 193 9.49 2.75 10.53
CA PHE A 193 9.63 4.12 10.11
C PHE A 193 8.41 4.90 10.60
N SER A 194 8.64 6.12 11.09
CA SER A 194 7.58 7.08 11.41
C SER A 194 8.00 8.46 10.92
N GLU A 195 7.06 9.15 10.30
CA GLU A 195 7.23 10.52 9.83
C GLU A 195 6.09 11.37 10.32
N ILE A 196 6.43 12.50 10.94
CA ILE A 196 5.49 13.52 11.39
C ILE A 196 5.65 14.72 10.48
N VAL A 197 4.55 15.15 9.86
CA VAL A 197 4.50 16.28 8.95
C VAL A 197 3.56 17.33 9.51
N THR A 198 4.00 18.58 9.52
CA THR A 198 3.14 19.73 9.82
C THR A 198 2.94 20.52 8.54
N ALA A 199 1.69 20.79 8.17
CA ALA A 199 1.32 21.55 6.98
C ALA A 199 0.26 22.61 7.30
N ARG A 200 0.16 23.68 6.50
CA ARG A 200 -0.94 24.66 6.63
C ARG A 200 -2.23 24.09 6.05
N ASP A 201 -3.35 24.21 6.76
CA ASP A 201 -4.65 23.88 6.17
C ASP A 201 -5.00 24.94 5.09
N PRO A 202 -5.19 24.54 3.81
CA PRO A 202 -5.54 25.48 2.76
C PRO A 202 -6.95 26.08 2.90
N ARG A 203 -7.81 25.50 3.75
CA ARG A 203 -9.22 25.89 3.90
C ARG A 203 -9.46 26.82 5.09
N ILE A 204 -8.57 26.79 6.09
CA ILE A 204 -8.75 27.53 7.35
C ILE A 204 -7.48 28.33 7.62
N LYS A 205 -7.62 29.65 7.61
CA LYS A 205 -6.52 30.57 7.91
C LYS A 205 -5.97 30.28 9.31
N ASP A 206 -4.64 30.26 9.43
CA ASP A 206 -3.91 30.04 10.68
C ASP A 206 -4.12 28.65 11.34
N SER A 207 -4.63 27.67 10.60
CA SER A 207 -4.76 26.27 11.05
C SER A 207 -3.63 25.38 10.51
N LEU A 208 -3.28 24.36 11.30
CA LEU A 208 -2.25 23.36 10.97
C LEU A 208 -2.85 21.95 10.86
N LEU A 209 -2.36 21.20 9.87
CA LEU A 209 -2.59 19.79 9.69
C LEU A 209 -1.37 19.02 10.18
N LEU A 210 -1.61 17.96 10.96
CA LEU A 210 -0.58 17.00 11.37
C LEU A 210 -0.81 15.68 10.64
N GLY A 211 0.15 15.30 9.81
CA GLY A 211 0.24 13.99 9.19
C GLY A 211 1.17 13.08 9.99
N ASN A 212 0.80 11.80 10.10
CA ASN A 212 1.68 10.76 10.62
C ASN A 212 1.70 9.57 9.65
N ASN A 213 2.87 9.28 9.10
CA ASN A 213 3.10 8.13 8.22
C ASN A 213 3.97 7.12 8.94
N SER A 214 3.42 5.94 9.21
CA SER A 214 4.15 4.82 9.83
C SER A 214 4.21 3.61 8.91
N ILE A 215 5.37 2.95 8.87
CA ILE A 215 5.64 1.74 8.10
C ILE A 215 6.42 0.77 8.99
N TYR A 216 5.87 -0.41 9.26
CA TYR A 216 6.55 -1.52 9.90
C TYR A 216 7.30 -2.35 8.86
N PHE A 217 8.47 -2.84 9.24
CA PHE A 217 9.30 -3.70 8.42
C PHE A 217 9.90 -4.84 9.23
N ILE A 218 10.17 -5.96 8.55
CA ILE A 218 10.87 -7.11 9.10
C ILE A 218 11.66 -7.80 8.00
N GLU A 219 12.92 -8.15 8.28
CA GLU A 219 13.78 -8.89 7.36
C GLU A 219 14.46 -10.04 8.11
N LYS A 220 14.45 -11.23 7.50
CA LYS A 220 15.16 -12.42 8.00
C LYS A 220 16.41 -12.67 7.16
N PHE A 221 17.49 -13.11 7.81
CA PHE A 221 18.72 -13.52 7.14
C PHE A 221 18.77 -15.05 7.10
N GLU A 222 18.64 -15.63 5.90
CA GLU A 222 18.57 -17.07 5.65
C GLU A 222 19.86 -17.63 5.04
#